data_AF-A0A135LTH7-F1
#
_entry.id   AF-A0A135LTH7-F1
#
_cell.length_a   1.000
_cell.length_b   1.000
_cell.length_c   1.000
_cell.angle_alpha   90.00
_cell.angle_beta   90.00
_cell.angle_gamma   90.00
#
_symmetry.space_group_name_H-M   'P 1'
#
loop_
_entity.id
_entity.type
_entity.pdbx_description
1 polymer ?
#
loop_
_entity_poly.entity_id
_entity_poly.type
_entity_poly.pdbx_seq_one_letter_code
_entity_poly.pdbx_strand_id
1 'polypeptide(L)'
;MLQFLKRALRKPRANVYGLDHAALNIHLPPQSMWMNMGYWEFTNEFPEACQALLDQVLTAALSTETASAVRILDVGYSYIGITLEPAQAALGSSRIHHMQRESGDNTQADIFCADAAVPSSWTGELKKSVTALANTSTKQYENADTSTWLLALDTMYHFNPSRLPLLTYACNSLGASFMAFDMILSNSITWYEKILLRLVCWGTNSPFGNFVSEKEYVDLLVTAGYNPAFIEVRDISQYVFKGLADFIKRRAGEARPFGIKMGKYRAARFVFEWWAKGSIVRGVVVVARKE
;
A
#
# COMPACT_ATOMS: atom_id res chain seq x y z
N MET A 1 -34.90 -15.18 -16.32
CA MET A 1 -33.66 -15.03 -17.12
C MET A 1 -33.81 -14.05 -18.28
N LEU A 2 -34.79 -14.23 -19.18
CA LEU A 2 -35.01 -13.37 -20.36
C LEU A 2 -35.33 -11.88 -20.03
N GLN A 3 -36.07 -11.61 -18.95
CA GLN A 3 -36.36 -10.24 -18.51
C GLN A 3 -35.15 -9.52 -17.89
N PHE A 4 -34.20 -10.27 -17.31
CA PHE A 4 -32.96 -9.74 -16.74
C PHE A 4 -32.00 -9.29 -17.85
N LEU A 5 -31.87 -10.11 -18.90
CA LEU A 5 -31.15 -9.77 -20.13
C LEU A 5 -31.75 -8.55 -20.84
N LYS A 6 -33.08 -8.43 -20.94
CA LYS A 6 -33.74 -7.24 -21.50
C LYS A 6 -33.47 -5.96 -20.69
N ARG A 7 -33.28 -6.06 -19.37
CA ARG A 7 -32.95 -4.93 -18.48
C ARG A 7 -31.47 -4.52 -18.60
N ALA A 8 -30.58 -5.48 -18.79
CA ALA A 8 -29.15 -5.25 -18.98
C ALA A 8 -28.80 -4.65 -20.35
N LEU A 9 -29.59 -4.97 -21.40
CA LEU A 9 -29.38 -4.50 -22.77
C LEU A 9 -30.10 -3.18 -23.10
N ARG A 10 -30.89 -2.62 -22.16
CA ARG A 10 -31.60 -1.36 -22.38
C ARG A 10 -30.61 -0.20 -22.21
N LYS A 11 -30.16 0.41 -23.33
CA LYS A 11 -29.40 1.67 -23.28
C LYS A 11 -30.19 2.69 -22.45
N PRO A 12 -29.62 3.25 -21.37
CA PRO A 12 -30.27 4.35 -20.67
C PRO A 12 -30.48 5.47 -21.68
N ARG A 13 -31.67 6.08 -21.72
CA ARG A 13 -31.85 7.36 -22.41
C ARG A 13 -30.86 8.33 -21.75
N ALA A 14 -29.88 8.81 -22.51
CA ALA A 14 -28.99 9.86 -22.06
C ALA A 14 -29.88 11.08 -21.79
N ASN A 15 -30.06 11.41 -20.52
CA ASN A 15 -30.79 12.61 -20.16
C ASN A 15 -29.84 13.77 -20.50
N VAL A 16 -30.17 14.55 -21.53
CA VAL A 16 -29.33 15.67 -22.02
C VAL A 16 -29.10 16.71 -20.91
N TYR A 17 -29.91 16.68 -19.85
CA TYR A 17 -29.85 17.55 -18.67
C TYR A 17 -29.38 16.81 -17.39
N GLY A 18 -28.47 15.84 -17.51
CA GLY A 18 -27.86 15.19 -16.35
C GLY A 18 -26.97 16.13 -15.53
N LEU A 19 -26.71 15.80 -14.25
CA LEU A 19 -25.80 16.56 -13.38
C LEU A 19 -24.31 16.29 -13.68
N ASP A 20 -23.98 15.84 -14.89
CA ASP A 20 -22.63 15.41 -15.28
C ASP A 20 -21.60 16.55 -15.18
N HIS A 21 -22.06 17.81 -15.27
CA HIS A 21 -21.24 19.02 -15.04
C HIS A 21 -20.71 19.14 -13.61
N ALA A 22 -21.22 18.37 -12.65
CA ALA A 22 -20.66 18.29 -11.32
C ALA A 22 -19.19 17.83 -11.33
N ALA A 23 -18.77 17.09 -12.36
CA ALA A 23 -17.37 16.73 -12.55
C ALA A 23 -16.45 17.96 -12.69
N LEU A 24 -16.94 19.08 -13.25
CA LEU A 24 -16.19 20.34 -13.36
C LEU A 24 -16.01 21.06 -12.01
N ASN A 25 -16.76 20.66 -10.98
CA ASN A 25 -16.71 21.23 -9.64
C ASN A 25 -15.89 20.37 -8.66
N ILE A 26 -15.27 19.28 -9.15
CA ILE A 26 -14.34 18.48 -8.36
C ILE A 26 -13.03 19.27 -8.25
N HIS A 27 -12.57 19.49 -7.01
CA HIS A 27 -11.29 20.14 -6.75
C HIS A 27 -10.14 19.28 -7.29
N LEU A 28 -9.30 19.88 -8.14
CA LEU A 28 -8.11 19.27 -8.73
C LEU A 28 -6.86 20.11 -8.45
N PRO A 29 -5.74 19.50 -8.02
CA PRO A 29 -5.64 18.09 -7.64
C PRO A 29 -6.49 17.80 -6.38
N PRO A 30 -6.92 16.54 -6.16
CA PRO A 30 -7.66 16.18 -4.96
C PRO A 30 -6.89 16.56 -3.68
N GLN A 31 -7.60 16.95 -2.63
CA GLN A 31 -7.00 17.33 -1.34
C GLN A 31 -6.16 16.19 -0.73
N SER A 32 -6.64 14.94 -0.85
CA SER A 32 -5.91 13.73 -0.48
C SER A 32 -5.87 12.75 -1.65
N MET A 33 -4.83 11.92 -1.73
CA MET A 33 -4.76 10.83 -2.72
C MET A 33 -4.25 9.54 -2.08
N TRP A 34 -4.97 9.09 -1.07
CA TRP A 34 -4.73 7.78 -0.48
C TRP A 34 -5.09 6.67 -1.47
N MET A 35 -4.28 5.62 -1.48
CA MET A 35 -4.44 4.47 -2.38
C MET A 35 -4.37 3.12 -1.65
N ASN A 36 -4.26 3.14 -0.32
CA ASN A 36 -4.19 1.92 0.49
C ASN A 36 -5.59 1.40 0.89
N MET A 37 -5.65 0.24 1.54
CA MET A 37 -6.91 -0.41 1.94
C MET A 37 -7.67 0.27 3.09
N GLY A 38 -6.98 1.03 3.95
CA GLY A 38 -7.52 1.64 5.16
C GLY A 38 -7.79 0.68 6.34
N TYR A 39 -7.77 1.24 7.54
CA TYR A 39 -8.15 0.62 8.81
C TYR A 39 -9.41 1.31 9.34
N TRP A 40 -10.52 0.57 9.38
CA TRP A 40 -11.88 1.11 9.45
C TRP A 40 -12.56 0.89 10.81
N GLU A 41 -11.80 0.60 11.87
CA GLU A 41 -12.38 0.31 13.18
C GLU A 41 -13.22 1.47 13.74
N PHE A 42 -12.72 2.71 13.58
CA PHE A 42 -13.30 3.89 14.23
C PHE A 42 -13.74 4.99 13.25
N THR A 43 -13.71 4.73 11.94
CA THR A 43 -14.06 5.74 10.93
C THR A 43 -14.79 5.12 9.74
N ASN A 44 -15.58 5.96 9.08
CA ASN A 44 -16.18 5.68 7.78
C ASN A 44 -15.59 6.57 6.68
N GLU A 45 -14.64 7.44 6.98
CA GLU A 45 -14.03 8.32 5.98
C GLU A 45 -12.74 7.72 5.45
N PHE A 46 -12.61 7.69 4.12
CA PHE A 46 -11.50 7.00 3.47
C PHE A 46 -10.12 7.58 3.82
N PRO A 47 -9.90 8.92 3.81
CA PRO A 47 -8.62 9.47 4.21
C PRO A 47 -8.23 9.13 5.65
N GLU A 48 -9.20 9.17 6.57
CA GLU A 48 -8.99 8.82 7.97
C GLU A 48 -8.65 7.33 8.12
N ALA A 49 -9.35 6.44 7.41
CA ALA A 49 -9.06 5.01 7.43
C ALA A 49 -7.65 4.73 6.88
N CYS A 50 -7.25 5.39 5.79
CA CYS A 50 -5.94 5.22 5.19
C CYS A 50 -4.81 5.69 6.08
N GLN A 51 -5.00 6.81 6.78
CA GLN A 51 -4.07 7.29 7.79
C GLN A 51 -4.02 6.31 8.98
N ALA A 52 -5.17 5.86 9.49
CA ALA A 52 -5.21 4.91 10.59
C ALA A 52 -4.48 3.60 10.27
N LEU A 53 -4.51 3.14 9.00
CA LEU A 53 -3.73 1.97 8.58
C LEU A 53 -2.22 2.22 8.67
N LEU A 54 -1.76 3.39 8.22
CA LEU A 54 -0.35 3.79 8.38
C LEU A 54 0.03 3.84 9.85
N ASP A 55 -0.83 4.43 10.70
CA ASP A 55 -0.62 4.50 12.15
C ASP A 55 -0.51 3.11 12.79
N GLN A 56 -1.30 2.12 12.33
CA GLN A 56 -1.19 0.74 12.79
C GLN A 56 0.16 0.10 12.45
N VAL A 57 0.72 0.40 11.28
CA VAL A 57 2.04 -0.10 10.86
C VAL A 57 3.15 0.59 11.65
N LEU A 58 3.12 1.92 11.75
CA LEU A 58 4.10 2.70 12.49
C LEU A 58 4.11 2.34 13.98
N THR A 59 2.94 2.22 14.60
CA THR A 59 2.82 1.87 16.03
C THR A 59 3.39 0.47 16.29
N ALA A 60 3.07 -0.51 15.43
CA ALA A 60 3.59 -1.86 15.57
C ALA A 60 5.12 -1.90 15.46
N ALA A 61 5.69 -1.10 14.55
CA ALA A 61 7.13 -1.05 14.33
C ALA A 61 7.89 -0.29 15.43
N LEU A 62 7.42 0.90 15.77
CA LEU A 62 8.17 1.91 16.53
C LEU A 62 7.84 1.94 18.03
N SER A 63 6.83 1.20 18.50
CA SER A 63 6.45 1.18 19.93
C SER A 63 7.56 0.70 20.88
N THR A 64 8.53 -0.05 20.37
CA THR A 64 9.68 -0.56 21.12
C THR A 64 10.99 0.13 20.74
N GLU A 65 10.94 1.12 19.85
CA GLU A 65 12.14 1.79 19.34
C GLU A 65 12.62 2.85 20.34
N THR A 66 13.85 2.71 20.83
CA THR A 66 14.46 3.70 21.71
C THR A 66 15.20 4.79 20.94
N ALA A 67 15.25 4.68 19.60
CA ALA A 67 16.03 5.57 18.77
C ALA A 67 15.47 7.01 18.76
N SER A 68 16.38 7.98 18.88
CA SER A 68 16.05 9.41 18.83
C SER A 68 15.58 9.88 17.44
N ALA A 69 15.85 9.11 16.39
CA ALA A 69 15.54 9.44 15.00
C ALA A 69 15.33 8.19 14.12
N VAL A 70 14.31 8.23 13.27
CA VAL A 70 13.93 7.13 12.37
C VAL A 70 14.06 7.59 10.92
N ARG A 71 14.80 6.82 10.11
CA ARG A 71 14.87 7.00 8.65
C ARG A 71 14.07 5.90 7.99
N ILE A 72 12.95 6.23 7.37
CA ILE A 72 12.14 5.24 6.68
C ILE A 72 12.40 5.43 5.17
N LEU A 73 12.83 4.35 4.51
CA LEU A 73 12.58 4.11 3.10
C LEU A 73 11.07 3.92 3.00
N ASP A 74 10.44 5.10 2.86
CA ASP A 74 9.05 5.50 3.12
C ASP A 74 8.77 6.31 4.47
N VAL A 75 9.62 7.28 4.93
CA VAL A 75 9.42 8.58 5.74
C VAL A 75 10.58 9.00 6.72
N GLY A 76 11.02 10.29 6.83
CA GLY A 76 11.57 10.89 8.09
C GLY A 76 13.07 11.25 8.23
N TYR A 77 13.38 12.50 8.67
CA TYR A 77 14.57 13.36 8.41
C TYR A 77 15.00 13.42 6.93
N SER A 78 15.01 12.26 6.27
CA SER A 78 15.07 12.03 4.82
C SER A 78 14.08 10.94 4.39
N TYR A 79 13.13 11.25 3.51
CA TYR A 79 12.18 10.32 2.86
C TYR A 79 12.65 9.97 1.45
N ILE A 80 12.65 8.68 1.10
CA ILE A 80 12.81 8.21 -0.28
C ILE A 80 11.59 7.38 -0.65
N GLY A 81 10.69 7.95 -1.43
CA GLY A 81 9.56 7.24 -2.03
C GLY A 81 9.94 6.65 -3.38
N ILE A 82 9.51 5.42 -3.67
CA ILE A 82 9.71 4.76 -4.97
C ILE A 82 8.37 4.27 -5.47
N THR A 83 8.00 4.67 -6.69
CA THR A 83 6.82 4.14 -7.38
C THR A 83 7.16 3.79 -8.82
N LEU A 84 6.53 2.75 -9.34
CA LEU A 84 6.69 2.36 -10.75
C LEU A 84 5.87 3.28 -11.69
N GLU A 85 4.89 4.02 -11.16
CA GLU A 85 3.97 4.84 -11.96
C GLU A 85 4.47 6.29 -12.09
N PRO A 86 4.84 6.75 -13.31
CA PRO A 86 5.37 8.10 -13.52
C PRO A 86 4.43 9.22 -13.05
N ALA A 87 3.11 9.04 -13.24
CA ALA A 87 2.13 10.03 -12.81
C ALA A 87 2.08 10.18 -11.28
N GLN A 88 2.26 9.09 -10.54
CA GLN A 88 2.32 9.11 -9.08
C GLN A 88 3.60 9.81 -8.61
N ALA A 89 4.75 9.51 -9.22
CA ALA A 89 6.01 10.16 -8.89
C ALA A 89 5.92 11.68 -9.12
N ALA A 90 5.45 12.11 -10.29
CA ALA A 90 5.35 13.52 -10.63
C ALA A 90 4.42 14.28 -9.67
N LEU A 91 3.26 13.72 -9.34
CA LEU A 91 2.31 14.34 -8.42
C LEU A 91 2.86 14.37 -6.98
N GLY A 92 3.46 13.28 -6.52
CA GLY A 92 4.06 13.18 -5.20
C GLY A 92 5.16 14.22 -5.01
N SER A 93 6.12 14.30 -5.94
CA SER A 93 7.20 15.29 -5.89
C SER A 93 6.66 16.72 -5.91
N SER A 94 5.65 17.00 -6.74
CA SER A 94 5.02 18.32 -6.80
C SER A 94 4.40 18.74 -5.46
N ARG A 95 3.74 17.81 -4.75
CA ARG A 95 3.16 18.06 -3.44
C ARG A 95 4.21 18.30 -2.37
N ILE A 96 5.28 17.49 -2.33
CA ILE A 96 6.40 17.67 -1.40
C ILE A 96 7.02 19.06 -1.59
N HIS A 97 7.34 19.43 -2.83
CA HIS A 97 7.93 20.75 -3.12
C HIS A 97 7.00 21.91 -2.73
N HIS A 98 5.69 21.76 -2.89
CA HIS A 98 4.74 22.77 -2.43
C HIS A 98 4.75 22.91 -0.91
N MET A 99 4.67 21.79 -0.19
CA MET A 99 4.69 21.76 1.27
C MET A 99 5.98 22.35 1.85
N GLN A 100 7.14 22.01 1.28
CA GLN A 100 8.45 22.54 1.70
C GLN A 100 8.53 24.07 1.53
N ARG A 101 7.93 24.61 0.46
CA ARG A 101 7.88 26.08 0.24
C ARG A 101 6.96 26.79 1.23
N GLU A 102 5.83 26.19 1.60
CA GLU A 102 4.84 26.82 2.47
C GLU A 102 5.20 26.73 3.96
N SER A 103 5.71 25.58 4.40
CA SER A 103 5.98 25.31 5.82
C SER A 103 7.33 25.82 6.32
N GLY A 104 8.28 26.09 5.40
CA GLY A 104 9.68 26.34 5.76
C GLY A 104 10.37 25.13 6.39
N ASP A 105 9.70 23.97 6.38
CA ASP A 105 10.22 22.73 6.91
C ASP A 105 11.29 22.18 5.96
N ASN A 106 12.42 21.80 6.54
CA ASN A 106 13.59 21.32 5.81
C ASN A 106 13.62 19.78 5.76
N THR A 107 12.49 19.12 6.03
CA THR A 107 12.36 17.66 5.87
C THR A 107 12.75 17.27 4.45
N GLN A 108 13.85 16.54 4.32
CA GLN A 108 14.34 16.06 3.03
C GLN A 108 13.39 14.95 2.56
N ALA A 109 12.82 15.06 1.38
CA ALA A 109 11.87 14.09 0.86
C ALA A 109 11.91 14.07 -0.66
N ASP A 110 12.19 12.90 -1.24
CA ASP A 110 12.32 12.71 -2.67
C ASP A 110 11.48 11.51 -3.11
N ILE A 111 10.78 11.64 -4.24
CA ILE A 111 10.03 10.55 -4.86
C ILE A 111 10.62 10.25 -6.23
N PHE A 112 10.95 8.98 -6.45
CA PHE A 112 11.56 8.49 -7.68
C PHE A 112 10.63 7.54 -8.43
N CYS A 113 10.61 7.68 -9.75
CA CYS A 113 9.97 6.73 -10.64
C CYS A 113 10.93 5.57 -10.95
N ALA A 114 10.78 4.43 -10.27
CA ALA A 114 11.62 3.25 -10.48
C ALA A 114 10.90 1.98 -10.01
N ASP A 115 11.43 0.82 -10.39
CA ASP A 115 10.94 -0.46 -9.91
C ASP A 115 11.52 -0.76 -8.51
N ALA A 116 10.70 -0.61 -7.48
CA ALA A 116 11.07 -0.91 -6.10
C ALA A 116 11.38 -2.41 -5.89
N ALA A 117 10.82 -3.31 -6.70
CA ALA A 117 11.06 -4.75 -6.59
C ALA A 117 12.44 -5.16 -7.10
N VAL A 118 13.15 -4.28 -7.83
CA VAL A 118 14.44 -4.58 -8.47
C VAL A 118 15.50 -3.54 -8.10
N PRO A 119 16.05 -3.56 -6.86
CA PRO A 119 17.07 -2.59 -6.42
C PRO A 119 18.32 -2.52 -7.30
N SER A 120 18.68 -3.62 -7.97
CA SER A 120 19.81 -3.66 -8.91
C SER A 120 19.60 -2.79 -10.15
N SER A 121 18.35 -2.41 -10.47
CA SER A 121 18.00 -1.52 -11.57
C SER A 121 18.13 -0.03 -11.23
N TRP A 122 18.29 0.32 -9.96
CA TRP A 122 18.31 1.71 -9.51
C TRP A 122 19.58 2.41 -10.00
N THR A 123 19.41 3.59 -10.59
CA THR A 123 20.48 4.40 -11.18
C THR A 123 20.28 5.89 -10.86
N GLY A 124 21.20 6.75 -11.30
CA GLY A 124 21.07 8.21 -11.16
C GLY A 124 20.92 8.70 -9.72
N GLU A 125 20.06 9.70 -9.52
CA GLU A 125 19.81 10.33 -8.23
C GLU A 125 19.19 9.38 -7.20
N LEU A 126 18.37 8.41 -7.62
CA LEU A 126 17.84 7.39 -6.72
C LEU A 126 18.97 6.58 -6.09
N LYS A 127 19.89 6.06 -6.92
CA LYS A 127 21.04 5.29 -6.42
C LYS A 127 21.92 6.13 -5.50
N LYS A 128 22.16 7.40 -5.84
CA LYS A 128 22.93 8.32 -5.00
C LYS A 128 22.26 8.55 -3.64
N SER A 129 20.96 8.81 -3.63
CA SER A 129 20.17 9.07 -2.41
C SER A 129 20.16 7.86 -1.48
N VAL A 130 19.90 6.67 -2.02
CA VAL A 130 19.92 5.42 -1.24
C VAL A 130 21.33 5.07 -0.75
N THR A 131 22.36 5.33 -1.55
CA THR A 131 23.77 5.11 -1.13
C THR A 131 24.17 6.08 -0.01
N ALA A 132 23.72 7.34 -0.09
CA ALA A 132 23.92 8.32 0.98
C ALA A 132 23.22 7.90 2.27
N LEU A 133 21.99 7.39 2.16
CA LEU A 133 21.25 6.80 3.29
C LEU A 133 22.05 5.66 3.94
N ALA A 134 22.52 4.70 3.13
CA ALA A 134 23.30 3.55 3.61
C ALA A 134 24.60 3.99 4.30
N ASN A 135 25.36 4.89 3.69
CA ASN A 135 26.64 5.40 4.21
C ASN A 135 26.48 6.16 5.52
N THR A 136 25.37 6.90 5.67
CA THR A 136 25.08 7.61 6.92
C THR A 136 24.80 6.62 8.04
N SER A 137 24.09 5.54 7.75
CA SER A 137 23.87 4.44 8.71
C SER A 137 25.16 3.68 9.06
N THR A 138 26.16 3.58 8.17
CA THR A 138 27.43 2.88 8.45
C THR A 138 28.45 3.72 9.20
N LYS A 139 28.49 5.04 9.00
CA LYS A 139 29.46 5.95 9.65
C LYS A 139 29.06 6.36 11.07
N GLN A 140 27.86 6.02 11.51
CA GLN A 140 27.27 6.46 12.78
C GLN A 140 27.46 5.48 13.95
N TYR A 141 28.44 4.57 13.89
CA TYR A 141 28.83 3.74 15.04
C TYR A 141 29.43 4.52 16.21
N GLU A 142 29.62 5.84 16.11
CA GLU A 142 30.28 6.61 17.17
C GLU A 142 29.43 7.63 17.93
N ASN A 143 28.21 8.09 17.52
CA ASN A 143 27.46 9.05 18.37
C ASN A 143 25.98 9.44 18.05
N ALA A 144 25.13 8.65 17.36
CA ALA A 144 23.69 8.97 17.33
C ALA A 144 22.74 7.79 16.99
N ASP A 145 21.75 7.57 17.88
CA ASP A 145 20.61 6.64 17.79
C ASP A 145 19.72 6.90 16.55
N THR A 146 20.10 6.37 15.40
CA THR A 146 19.32 6.48 14.16
C THR A 146 19.04 5.10 13.56
N SER A 147 17.75 4.72 13.46
CA SER A 147 17.32 3.44 12.86
C SER A 147 16.87 3.63 11.41
N THR A 148 17.28 2.75 10.48
CA THR A 148 16.74 2.70 9.11
C THR A 148 15.59 1.69 9.04
N TRP A 149 14.53 2.03 8.33
CA TRP A 149 13.36 1.18 8.12
C TRP A 149 13.00 1.12 6.64
N LEU A 150 12.48 -0.01 6.17
CA LEU A 150 11.72 -0.13 4.93
C LEU A 150 10.24 -0.19 5.30
N LEU A 151 9.45 0.80 4.87
CA LEU A 151 8.00 0.77 4.97
C LEU A 151 7.41 0.36 3.62
N ALA A 152 6.50 -0.61 3.67
CA ALA A 152 5.72 -1.05 2.52
C ALA A 152 4.23 -1.05 2.87
N LEU A 153 3.53 0.00 2.44
CA LEU A 153 2.10 0.17 2.69
C LEU A 153 1.29 -0.27 1.47
N ASP A 154 0.64 -1.43 1.54
CA ASP A 154 -0.29 -1.92 0.50
C ASP A 154 0.33 -2.03 -0.90
N THR A 155 1.56 -2.57 -0.98
CA THR A 155 2.38 -2.54 -2.21
C THR A 155 3.06 -3.86 -2.57
N MET A 156 3.65 -4.56 -1.59
CA MET A 156 4.58 -5.67 -1.88
C MET A 156 3.95 -6.92 -2.51
N TYR A 157 2.64 -7.13 -2.35
CA TYR A 157 1.91 -8.18 -3.07
C TYR A 157 1.79 -7.94 -4.58
N HIS A 158 2.18 -6.78 -5.10
CA HIS A 158 2.28 -6.52 -6.55
C HIS A 158 3.66 -6.78 -7.13
N PHE A 159 4.68 -7.01 -6.29
CA PHE A 159 6.08 -7.06 -6.73
C PHE A 159 6.36 -8.25 -7.65
N ASN A 160 7.05 -8.02 -8.75
CA ASN A 160 7.41 -9.04 -9.71
C ASN A 160 8.94 -9.02 -9.93
N PRO A 161 9.65 -10.16 -9.84
CA PRO A 161 9.14 -11.52 -9.65
C PRO A 161 8.84 -11.92 -8.20
N SER A 162 9.32 -11.19 -7.20
CA SER A 162 9.06 -11.49 -5.78
C SER A 162 9.39 -10.31 -4.86
N ARG A 163 9.04 -10.44 -3.58
CA ARG A 163 9.40 -9.51 -2.50
C ARG A 163 10.89 -9.57 -2.12
N LEU A 164 11.54 -10.70 -2.37
CA LEU A 164 12.85 -11.04 -1.81
C LEU A 164 13.96 -10.05 -2.17
N PRO A 165 14.14 -9.59 -3.42
CA PRO A 165 15.26 -8.71 -3.76
C PRO A 165 15.27 -7.40 -2.96
N LEU A 166 14.11 -6.79 -2.76
CA LEU A 166 14.01 -5.57 -1.94
C LEU A 166 14.27 -5.87 -0.46
N LEU A 167 13.70 -6.95 0.08
CA LEU A 167 13.92 -7.35 1.47
C LEU A 167 15.41 -7.65 1.74
N THR A 168 16.06 -8.41 0.86
CA THR A 168 17.50 -8.71 0.96
C THR A 168 18.34 -7.43 0.89
N TYR A 169 18.00 -6.51 -0.02
CA TYR A 169 18.70 -5.23 -0.13
C TYR A 169 18.52 -4.36 1.13
N ALA A 170 17.28 -4.25 1.63
CA ALA A 170 16.98 -3.49 2.83
C ALA A 170 17.73 -4.05 4.05
N CYS A 171 17.67 -5.36 4.28
CA CYS A 171 18.36 -6.00 5.40
C CYS A 171 19.89 -5.88 5.28
N ASN A 172 20.46 -6.28 4.14
CA ASN A 172 21.91 -6.51 4.03
C ASN A 172 22.69 -5.29 3.55
N SER A 173 22.07 -4.40 2.76
CA SER A 173 22.75 -3.22 2.23
C SER A 173 22.41 -1.95 3.01
N LEU A 174 21.20 -1.83 3.55
CA LEU A 174 20.78 -0.65 4.31
C LEU A 174 20.82 -0.84 5.82
N GLY A 175 20.96 -2.09 6.31
CA GLY A 175 20.79 -2.39 7.73
C GLY A 175 19.40 -2.02 8.24
N ALA A 176 18.38 -2.12 7.37
CA ALA A 176 17.05 -1.61 7.66
C ALA A 176 16.18 -2.68 8.33
N SER A 177 15.48 -2.27 9.40
CA SER A 177 14.27 -2.95 9.86
C SER A 177 13.17 -2.85 8.80
N PHE A 178 12.13 -3.67 8.89
CA PHE A 178 11.04 -3.75 7.93
C PHE A 178 9.70 -3.59 8.64
N MET A 179 8.80 -2.81 8.04
CA MET A 179 7.42 -2.68 8.46
C MET A 179 6.50 -2.65 7.24
N ALA A 180 5.34 -3.29 7.32
CA ALA A 180 4.40 -3.32 6.22
C ALA A 180 2.96 -3.51 6.65
N PHE A 181 2.06 -3.07 5.77
CA PHE A 181 0.77 -3.72 5.60
C PHE A 181 0.80 -4.50 4.29
N ASP A 182 0.46 -5.78 4.33
CA ASP A 182 0.46 -6.65 3.16
C ASP A 182 -0.73 -7.62 3.18
N MET A 183 -1.00 -8.24 2.03
CA MET A 183 -2.03 -9.25 1.87
C MET A 183 -1.41 -10.64 1.71
N ILE A 184 -1.86 -11.58 2.54
CA ILE A 184 -1.42 -12.97 2.55
C ILE A 184 -2.59 -13.93 2.29
N LEU A 185 -2.28 -15.12 1.83
CA LEU A 185 -3.22 -16.21 1.70
C LEU A 185 -3.56 -16.78 3.08
N SER A 186 -4.85 -16.99 3.33
CA SER A 186 -5.28 -17.66 4.56
C SER A 186 -4.95 -19.15 4.54
N ASN A 187 -4.54 -19.69 5.68
CA ASN A 187 -4.27 -21.12 5.87
C ASN A 187 -5.54 -21.98 5.77
N SER A 188 -6.73 -21.38 5.94
CA SER A 188 -8.02 -22.07 5.89
C SER A 188 -8.70 -21.97 4.52
N ILE A 189 -8.03 -21.46 3.49
CA ILE A 189 -8.62 -21.32 2.16
C ILE A 189 -8.95 -22.70 1.57
N THR A 190 -10.17 -22.85 1.06
CA THR A 190 -10.54 -24.08 0.34
C THR A 190 -9.92 -24.11 -1.05
N TRP A 191 -9.77 -25.30 -1.62
CA TRP A 191 -9.23 -25.45 -2.97
C TRP A 191 -10.12 -24.78 -4.04
N TYR A 192 -11.44 -24.76 -3.83
CA TYR A 192 -12.39 -24.07 -4.70
C TYR A 192 -12.20 -22.55 -4.65
N GLU A 193 -12.07 -21.97 -3.45
CA GLU A 193 -11.78 -20.54 -3.29
C GLU A 193 -10.42 -20.16 -3.87
N LYS A 194 -9.43 -21.05 -3.78
CA LYS A 194 -8.12 -20.86 -4.41
C LYS A 194 -8.22 -20.77 -5.93
N ILE A 195 -9.06 -21.60 -6.57
CA ILE A 195 -9.35 -21.50 -8.01
C ILE A 195 -10.06 -20.19 -8.33
N LEU A 196 -11.07 -19.80 -7.54
CA LEU A 196 -11.76 -18.52 -7.73
C LEU A 196 -10.79 -17.34 -7.61
N LEU A 197 -9.90 -17.36 -6.62
CA LEU A 197 -8.89 -16.31 -6.42
C LEU A 197 -7.93 -16.23 -7.62
N ARG A 198 -7.53 -17.36 -8.20
CA ARG A 198 -6.74 -17.39 -9.44
C ARG A 198 -7.45 -16.72 -10.61
N LEU A 199 -8.75 -16.97 -10.77
CA LEU A 199 -9.56 -16.33 -11.82
C LEU A 199 -9.69 -14.82 -11.60
N VAL A 200 -9.87 -14.38 -10.35
CA VAL A 200 -9.88 -12.96 -9.99
C VAL A 200 -8.53 -12.32 -10.33
N CYS A 201 -7.42 -12.92 -9.90
CA CYS A 201 -6.07 -12.45 -10.17
C CYS A 201 -5.78 -12.33 -11.68
N TRP A 202 -6.19 -13.34 -12.47
CA TRP A 202 -6.07 -13.31 -13.92
C TRP A 202 -6.85 -12.14 -14.53
N GLY A 203 -8.08 -11.91 -14.06
CA GLY A 203 -8.92 -10.79 -14.53
C GLY A 203 -8.43 -9.40 -14.11
N THR A 204 -7.66 -9.29 -13.03
CA THR A 204 -7.10 -8.02 -12.52
C THR A 204 -5.63 -7.81 -12.87
N ASN A 205 -5.01 -8.75 -13.61
CA ASN A 205 -3.57 -8.76 -13.86
C ASN A 205 -2.73 -8.71 -12.57
N SER A 206 -3.25 -9.34 -11.49
CA SER A 206 -2.56 -9.44 -10.21
C SER A 206 -1.78 -10.77 -10.15
N PRO A 207 -0.51 -10.77 -9.72
CA PRO A 207 0.30 -11.99 -9.67
C PRO A 207 -0.18 -12.92 -8.55
N PHE A 208 -0.94 -13.97 -8.89
CA PHE A 208 -1.46 -14.93 -7.89
C PHE A 208 -0.35 -15.52 -7.00
N GLY A 209 0.86 -15.72 -7.55
CA GLY A 209 2.02 -16.24 -6.82
C GLY A 209 2.45 -15.36 -5.63
N ASN A 210 1.99 -14.11 -5.57
CA ASN A 210 2.32 -13.20 -4.48
C ASN A 210 1.37 -13.31 -3.28
N PHE A 211 0.25 -14.02 -3.41
CA PHE A 211 -0.56 -14.43 -2.27
C PHE A 211 0.11 -15.63 -1.58
N VAL A 212 1.15 -15.31 -0.81
CA VAL A 212 1.91 -16.25 0.02
C VAL A 212 1.20 -16.48 1.35
N SER A 213 1.37 -17.64 1.95
CA SER A 213 0.97 -17.91 3.34
C SER A 213 1.82 -17.12 4.33
N GLU A 214 1.36 -17.04 5.58
CA GLU A 214 2.13 -16.42 6.68
C GLU A 214 3.51 -17.08 6.83
N LYS A 215 3.56 -18.42 6.77
CA LYS A 215 4.81 -19.17 6.85
C LYS A 215 5.77 -18.80 5.71
N GLU A 216 5.28 -18.78 4.47
CA GLU A 216 6.09 -18.39 3.31
C GLU A 216 6.58 -16.94 3.41
N TYR A 217 5.77 -16.04 3.98
CA TYR A 217 6.19 -14.65 4.23
C TYR A 217 7.34 -14.58 5.24
N VAL A 218 7.21 -15.28 6.36
CA VAL A 218 8.26 -15.36 7.39
C VAL A 218 9.52 -15.99 6.79
N ASP A 219 9.39 -17.07 6.02
CA ASP A 219 10.51 -17.73 5.34
C ASP A 219 11.23 -16.76 4.37
N LEU A 220 10.50 -15.87 3.67
CA LEU A 220 11.09 -14.81 2.83
C LEU A 220 11.90 -13.80 3.63
N LEU A 221 11.39 -13.36 4.79
CA LEU A 221 12.10 -12.43 5.68
C LEU A 221 13.36 -13.08 6.27
N VAL A 222 13.28 -14.33 6.70
CA VAL A 222 14.44 -15.07 7.19
C VAL A 222 15.48 -15.25 6.08
N THR A 223 15.04 -15.59 4.86
CA THR A 223 15.91 -15.70 3.68
C THR A 223 16.58 -14.36 3.35
N ALA A 224 15.90 -13.24 3.57
CA ALA A 224 16.48 -11.90 3.37
C ALA A 224 17.58 -11.55 4.40
N GLY A 225 17.56 -12.18 5.58
CA GLY A 225 18.53 -11.99 6.66
C GLY A 225 17.93 -11.55 7.99
N TYR A 226 16.61 -11.42 8.11
CA TYR A 226 15.95 -11.06 9.37
C TYR A 226 15.95 -12.23 10.36
N ASN A 227 16.19 -11.94 11.64
CA ASN A 227 16.16 -12.94 12.70
C ASN A 227 14.69 -13.28 13.05
N PRO A 228 14.27 -14.57 12.98
CA PRO A 228 12.88 -14.96 13.22
C PRO A 228 12.36 -14.61 14.61
N ALA A 229 13.23 -14.45 15.61
CA ALA A 229 12.82 -14.04 16.95
C ALA A 229 12.26 -12.60 17.01
N PHE A 230 12.52 -11.78 15.99
CA PHE A 230 12.10 -10.38 15.91
C PHE A 230 11.14 -10.11 14.75
N ILE A 231 10.46 -11.17 14.28
CA ILE A 231 9.42 -11.07 13.26
C ILE A 231 8.06 -11.18 13.95
N GLU A 232 7.22 -10.17 13.71
CA GLU A 232 5.84 -10.12 14.19
C GLU A 232 4.89 -10.01 12.99
N VAL A 233 3.84 -10.83 13.01
CA VAL A 233 2.75 -10.77 12.03
C VAL A 233 1.44 -10.65 12.80
N ARG A 234 0.70 -9.55 12.55
CA ARG A 234 -0.57 -9.26 13.21
C ARG A 234 -1.69 -9.17 12.20
N ASP A 235 -2.71 -10.00 12.37
CA ASP A 235 -3.92 -9.96 11.56
C ASP A 235 -4.80 -8.78 11.93
N ILE A 236 -5.14 -7.96 10.94
CA ILE A 236 -6.07 -6.84 11.10
C ILE A 236 -7.24 -6.92 10.11
N SER A 237 -7.44 -8.07 9.45
CA SER A 237 -8.41 -8.26 8.35
C SER A 237 -9.82 -7.82 8.71
N GLN A 238 -10.24 -8.02 9.96
CA GLN A 238 -11.57 -7.68 10.47
C GLN A 238 -11.88 -6.17 10.36
N TYR A 239 -10.86 -5.33 10.27
CA TYR A 239 -10.98 -3.87 10.18
C TYR A 239 -10.61 -3.32 8.79
N VAL A 240 -10.35 -4.17 7.79
CA VAL A 240 -9.85 -3.72 6.48
C VAL A 240 -10.93 -3.90 5.39
N PHE A 241 -11.19 -5.14 4.99
CA PHE A 241 -11.92 -5.41 3.75
C PHE A 241 -13.39 -4.96 3.78
N LYS A 242 -14.06 -5.16 4.92
CA LYS A 242 -15.48 -4.79 5.07
C LYS A 242 -15.67 -3.27 4.98
N GLY A 243 -14.85 -2.51 5.70
CA GLY A 243 -14.95 -1.05 5.73
C GLY A 243 -14.72 -0.44 4.35
N LEU A 244 -13.70 -0.91 3.63
CA LEU A 244 -13.44 -0.46 2.26
C LEU A 244 -14.60 -0.80 1.30
N ALA A 245 -15.16 -2.01 1.40
CA ALA A 245 -16.32 -2.40 0.61
C ALA A 245 -17.54 -1.51 0.87
N ASP A 246 -17.82 -1.21 2.14
CA ASP A 246 -18.93 -0.35 2.56
C ASP A 246 -18.72 1.10 2.08
N PHE A 247 -17.49 1.62 2.16
CA PHE A 247 -17.13 2.92 1.60
C PHE A 247 -17.36 2.98 0.09
N ILE A 248 -16.85 2.01 -0.68
CA ILE A 248 -17.05 1.97 -2.14
C ILE A 248 -18.54 1.90 -2.48
N LYS A 249 -19.33 1.12 -1.73
CA LYS A 249 -20.79 1.04 -1.92
C LYS A 249 -21.44 2.40 -1.77
N ARG A 250 -21.14 3.10 -0.67
CA ARG A 250 -21.70 4.41 -0.34
C ARG A 250 -21.26 5.46 -1.36
N ARG A 251 -19.95 5.56 -1.64
CA ARG A 251 -19.42 6.53 -2.61
C ARG A 251 -19.96 6.32 -4.02
N ALA A 252 -20.16 5.06 -4.45
CA ALA A 252 -20.82 4.78 -5.73
C ALA A 252 -22.29 5.20 -5.76
N GLY A 253 -22.98 5.15 -4.62
CA GLY A 253 -24.33 5.69 -4.46
C GLY A 253 -24.37 7.21 -4.54
N GLU A 254 -23.47 7.89 -3.83
CA GLU A 254 -23.30 9.35 -3.81
C GLU A 254 -22.92 9.90 -5.19
N ALA A 255 -22.05 9.19 -5.92
CA ALA A 255 -21.56 9.58 -7.25
C ALA A 255 -22.62 9.45 -8.36
N ARG A 256 -23.59 8.54 -8.19
CA ARG A 256 -24.53 8.15 -9.25
C ARG A 256 -25.42 9.28 -9.79
N PRO A 257 -26.03 10.15 -8.94
CA PRO A 257 -26.82 11.28 -9.43
C PRO A 257 -26.01 12.27 -10.29
N PHE A 258 -24.70 12.36 -10.06
CA PHE A 258 -23.76 13.25 -10.75
C PHE A 258 -23.14 12.65 -12.02
N GLY A 259 -23.61 11.49 -12.47
CA GLY A 259 -23.08 10.83 -13.67
C GLY A 259 -21.68 10.24 -13.52
N ILE A 260 -21.08 10.32 -12.33
CA ILE A 260 -19.73 9.82 -12.06
C ILE A 260 -19.75 8.29 -12.02
N LYS A 261 -19.07 7.66 -12.98
CA LYS A 261 -19.05 6.19 -13.13
C LYS A 261 -17.93 5.57 -12.30
N MET A 262 -18.30 4.78 -11.29
CA MET A 262 -17.36 3.99 -10.47
C MET A 262 -17.34 2.50 -10.85
N GLY A 263 -17.37 2.20 -12.15
CA GLY A 263 -17.53 0.82 -12.66
C GLY A 263 -16.46 -0.16 -12.19
N LYS A 264 -15.17 0.23 -12.25
CA LYS A 264 -14.04 -0.59 -11.81
C LYS A 264 -14.12 -0.91 -10.31
N TYR A 265 -14.46 0.09 -9.49
CA TYR A 265 -14.61 -0.07 -8.04
C TYR A 265 -15.79 -0.95 -7.65
N ARG A 266 -16.83 -1.06 -8.50
CA ARG A 266 -17.93 -2.00 -8.24
C ARG A 266 -17.44 -3.45 -8.23
N ALA A 267 -16.52 -3.83 -9.12
CA ALA A 267 -15.94 -5.17 -9.13
C ALA A 267 -15.06 -5.39 -7.89
N ALA A 268 -14.18 -4.42 -7.58
CA ALA A 268 -13.35 -4.44 -6.39
C ALA A 268 -14.17 -4.62 -5.10
N ARG A 269 -15.31 -3.90 -4.98
CA ARG A 269 -16.24 -4.04 -3.86
C ARG A 269 -16.70 -5.49 -3.65
N PHE A 270 -17.07 -6.21 -4.70
CA PHE A 270 -17.51 -7.60 -4.56
C PHE A 270 -16.38 -8.53 -4.10
N VAL A 271 -15.15 -8.28 -4.56
CA VAL A 271 -13.95 -9.00 -4.09
C VAL A 271 -13.70 -8.73 -2.61
N PHE A 272 -13.74 -7.47 -2.18
CA PHE A 272 -13.56 -7.12 -0.78
C PHE A 272 -14.70 -7.62 0.13
N GLU A 273 -15.95 -7.61 -0.33
CA GLU A 273 -17.07 -8.25 0.39
C GLU A 273 -16.87 -9.75 0.53
N TRP A 274 -16.28 -10.41 -0.47
CA TRP A 274 -15.96 -11.83 -0.43
C TRP A 274 -14.84 -12.13 0.56
N TRP A 275 -13.76 -11.34 0.54
CA TRP A 275 -12.65 -11.46 1.52
C TRP A 275 -13.07 -11.08 2.94
N ALA A 276 -14.02 -10.17 3.12
CA ALA A 276 -14.54 -9.82 4.44
C ALA A 276 -15.39 -10.94 5.08
N LYS A 277 -16.03 -11.78 4.25
CA LYS A 277 -16.92 -12.87 4.71
C LYS A 277 -16.20 -14.21 4.84
N GLY A 278 -15.13 -14.40 4.08
CA GLY A 278 -14.40 -15.65 4.01
C GLY A 278 -12.96 -15.50 4.49
N SER A 279 -12.42 -16.57 5.06
CA SER A 279 -11.03 -16.65 5.48
C SER A 279 -10.13 -16.98 4.29
N ILE A 280 -10.08 -16.11 3.27
CA ILE A 280 -9.42 -16.37 1.97
C ILE A 280 -8.11 -15.59 1.87
N VAL A 281 -8.20 -14.28 2.05
CA VAL A 281 -7.07 -13.34 2.08
C VAL A 281 -7.10 -12.67 3.45
N ARG A 282 -5.92 -12.49 4.04
CA ARG A 282 -5.75 -11.77 5.29
C ARG A 282 -4.95 -10.50 5.03
N GLY A 283 -5.40 -9.40 5.61
CA GLY A 283 -4.65 -8.14 5.69
C GLY A 283 -3.84 -8.15 6.99
N VAL A 284 -2.52 -8.13 6.87
CA VAL A 284 -1.61 -8.26 8.02
C VAL A 284 -0.68 -7.05 8.13
N VAL A 285 -0.42 -6.65 9.38
CA VAL A 285 0.72 -5.81 9.71
C VAL A 285 1.91 -6.72 9.98
N VAL A 286 3.04 -6.46 9.32
CA VAL A 286 4.27 -7.23 9.45
C VAL A 286 5.38 -6.32 9.93
N VAL A 287 6.15 -6.77 10.92
CA VAL A 287 7.33 -6.08 11.41
C VAL A 287 8.48 -7.07 11.51
N ALA A 288 9.66 -6.72 11.01
CA ALA A 288 10.88 -7.49 11.19
C ALA A 288 12.02 -6.54 11.57
N ARG A 289 12.55 -6.66 12.79
CA ARG A 289 13.58 -5.74 13.29
C ARG A 289 14.99 -6.22 12.94
N LYS A 290 15.87 -5.26 12.66
CA LYS A 290 17.30 -5.51 12.48
C LYS A 290 18.01 -5.37 13.82
N GLU A 291 18.68 -6.44 14.25
CA GLU A 291 19.69 -6.40 15.33
C GLU A 291 21.00 -5.77 14.87
#